data_AF-A0A438CDU9-F1
#
_entry.id   AF-A0A438CDU9-F1
#
_cell.length_a   1.000
_cell.length_b   1.000
_cell.length_c   1.000
_cell.angle_alpha   90.00
_cell.angle_beta   90.00
_cell.angle_gamma   90.00
#
_symmetry.space_group_name_H-M   'P 1'
#
loop_
_entity.id
_entity.type
_entity.pdbx_description
1 polymer ?
#
loop_
_entity_poly.entity_id
_entity_poly.type
_entity_poly.pdbx_seq_one_letter_code
_entity_poly.pdbx_strand_id
1 'polypeptide(L)'
;MIVHLWPYQFQDGKEKQATPVVQLNVIRLLADLNVSINKSEVVDMILPLFIESLEEGDASTPSSLRLRILDAASRMASLGFEKSYRETVVLMTRSYLSKLSSVGSAESKTLAPEATTERVETLPAGFLLIASKLANAKLRSDYRHRLLSLCSDVGLAAESKSGRSGADFLGPLLPAVAEICSDFDPTLDVEPSILKLFRNLWFYVALFGLAPPIQKNQPQIKSVSTTLNSVGSMGALALQAVGGPYMWNTQWSAAVQRIAQGTPPLVSRSVIMLA
;
A
#
# COMPACT_ATOMS: atom_id res chain seq x y z
N MET A 1 -12.01 23.88 23.80
CA MET A 1 -10.90 24.85 23.63
C MET A 1 -9.96 24.55 22.45
N ILE A 2 -10.18 23.48 21.66
CA ILE A 2 -9.36 23.16 20.47
C ILE A 2 -10.03 23.61 19.15
N VAL A 3 -11.35 23.85 19.18
CA VAL A 3 -12.17 24.23 18.00
C VAL A 3 -11.78 25.60 17.41
N HIS A 4 -11.14 26.49 18.18
CA HIS A 4 -10.72 27.82 17.69
C HIS A 4 -9.33 27.85 17.01
N LEU A 5 -8.64 26.70 16.90
CA LEU A 5 -7.38 26.59 16.15
C LEU A 5 -7.57 26.23 14.68
N TRP A 6 -8.81 25.93 14.25
CA TRP A 6 -9.15 25.88 12.84
C TRP A 6 -9.47 27.30 12.38
N PRO A 7 -8.69 27.92 11.49
CA PRO A 7 -9.01 29.25 11.03
C PRO A 7 -10.28 29.16 10.17
N TYR A 8 -11.42 29.59 10.73
CA TYR A 8 -12.57 30.01 9.93
C TYR A 8 -12.12 31.22 9.10
N GLN A 9 -11.64 30.99 7.88
CA GLN A 9 -11.45 32.07 6.90
C GLN A 9 -12.65 32.10 5.96
N PHE A 10 -13.67 32.87 6.37
CA PHE A 10 -14.46 33.59 5.39
C PHE A 10 -13.58 34.72 4.86
N GLN A 11 -13.07 34.59 3.63
CA GLN A 11 -12.80 35.79 2.85
C GLN A 11 -13.08 35.54 1.37
N ASP A 12 -14.17 36.17 0.98
CA ASP A 12 -14.67 36.37 -0.37
C ASP A 12 -13.57 36.91 -1.30
N GLY A 13 -13.45 36.31 -2.48
CA GLY A 13 -12.83 36.93 -3.65
C GLY A 13 -11.31 37.18 -3.64
N LYS A 14 -10.63 36.36 -4.46
CA LYS A 14 -9.36 36.61 -5.20
C LYS A 14 -8.10 35.90 -4.68
N GLU A 15 -7.53 35.17 -5.64
CA GLU A 15 -6.21 34.52 -5.70
C GLU A 15 -5.99 33.30 -4.79
N LYS A 16 -5.47 32.22 -5.41
CA LYS A 16 -4.99 31.00 -4.77
C LYS A 16 -3.95 31.36 -3.70
N GLN A 17 -4.37 31.67 -2.48
CA GLN A 17 -3.45 31.78 -1.37
C GLN A 17 -2.96 30.37 -1.04
N ALA A 18 -1.64 30.18 -1.14
CA ALA A 18 -1.00 28.97 -0.65
C ALA A 18 -1.40 28.73 0.80
N THR A 19 -1.72 27.48 1.16
CA THR A 19 -2.05 27.11 2.54
C THR A 19 -1.05 27.73 3.51
N PRO A 20 -1.50 28.46 4.55
CA PRO A 20 -0.59 29.14 5.45
C PRO A 20 0.42 28.15 6.04
N VAL A 21 1.72 28.42 5.88
CA VAL A 21 2.82 27.57 6.39
C VAL A 21 2.64 27.28 7.89
N VAL A 22 2.07 28.23 8.63
CA VAL A 22 1.71 28.10 10.05
C VAL A 22 0.76 26.92 10.28
N GLN A 23 -0.29 26.77 9.47
CA GLN A 23 -1.26 25.67 9.61
C GLN A 23 -0.58 24.31 9.40
N LEU A 24 0.27 24.19 8.37
CA LEU A 24 1.02 22.96 8.09
C LEU A 24 2.00 22.60 9.23
N ASN A 25 2.57 23.60 9.91
CA ASN A 25 3.45 23.41 11.05
C ASN A 25 2.67 23.01 12.30
N VAL A 26 1.49 23.60 12.54
CA VAL A 26 0.61 23.24 13.65
C VAL A 26 0.15 21.79 13.52
N ILE A 27 -0.27 21.34 12.34
CA ILE A 27 -0.65 19.94 12.10
C ILE A 27 0.49 18.98 12.44
N ARG A 28 1.70 19.29 11.98
CA ARG A 28 2.89 18.50 12.31
C ARG A 28 3.18 18.48 13.81
N LEU A 29 3.13 19.65 14.45
CA LEU A 29 3.34 19.77 15.90
C LEU A 29 2.32 18.94 16.68
N LEU A 30 1.05 18.99 16.31
CA LEU A 30 -0.01 18.19 16.94
C LEU A 30 0.25 16.69 16.79
N ALA A 31 0.69 16.24 15.61
CA ALA A 31 1.06 14.84 15.41
C ALA A 31 2.26 14.43 16.28
N ASP A 32 3.32 15.25 16.29
CA ASP A 32 4.53 14.98 17.08
C ASP A 32 4.24 14.98 18.60
N LEU A 33 3.35 15.87 19.07
CA LEU A 33 2.86 15.87 20.45
C LEU A 33 2.06 14.62 20.77
N ASN A 34 1.15 14.18 19.88
CA ASN A 34 0.40 12.94 20.07
C ASN A 34 1.30 11.72 20.19
N VAL A 35 2.32 11.64 19.33
CA VAL A 35 3.31 10.56 19.39
C VAL A 35 4.13 10.62 20.67
N SER A 36 4.50 11.82 21.13
CA SER A 36 5.29 11.99 22.35
C SER A 36 4.49 11.71 23.62
N ILE A 37 3.22 12.12 23.67
CA ILE A 37 2.33 11.90 24.82
C ILE A 37 1.87 10.44 24.86
N ASN A 38 1.61 9.83 23.70
CA ASN A 38 1.20 8.43 23.54
C ASN A 38 0.01 8.03 24.44
N LYS A 39 -1.07 8.82 24.39
CA LYS A 39 -2.31 8.57 25.13
C LYS A 39 -3.51 8.59 24.19
N SER A 40 -4.40 7.60 24.30
CA SER A 40 -5.59 7.48 23.46
C SER A 40 -6.50 8.70 23.58
N GLU A 41 -6.62 9.29 24.76
CA GLU A 41 -7.50 10.44 25.00
C GLU A 41 -7.09 11.66 24.16
N VAL A 42 -5.78 11.88 23.99
CA VAL A 42 -5.27 13.01 23.18
C VAL A 42 -5.48 12.74 21.69
N VAL A 43 -5.27 11.50 21.27
CA VAL A 43 -5.50 11.08 19.88
C VAL A 43 -6.98 11.23 19.53
N ASP A 44 -7.87 10.78 20.41
CA ASP A 44 -9.32 10.82 20.22
C ASP A 44 -9.88 12.25 20.20
N MET A 45 -9.17 13.22 20.77
CA MET A 45 -9.55 14.64 20.66
C MET A 45 -9.13 15.28 19.34
N ILE A 46 -7.99 14.86 18.76
CA ILE A 46 -7.38 15.54 17.61
C ILE A 46 -7.71 14.84 16.28
N LEU A 47 -7.66 13.51 16.25
CA LEU A 47 -7.83 12.74 15.01
C LEU A 47 -9.18 13.00 14.31
N PRO A 48 -10.32 13.13 15.01
CA PRO A 48 -11.59 13.42 14.34
C PRO A 48 -11.55 14.70 13.50
N LEU A 49 -10.86 15.76 13.98
CA LEU A 49 -10.71 17.02 13.24
C LEU A 49 -9.91 16.83 11.94
N PHE A 50 -8.90 15.96 11.99
CA PHE A 50 -8.11 15.60 10.81
C PHE A 50 -8.91 14.78 9.81
N ILE A 51 -9.71 13.82 10.28
CA ILE A 51 -10.58 12.99 9.44
C ILE A 51 -11.64 13.84 8.76
N GLU A 52 -12.34 14.69 9.52
CA GLU A 52 -13.36 15.61 9.00
C GLU A 52 -12.78 16.52 7.91
N SER A 53 -11.58 17.08 8.14
CA SER A 53 -10.90 17.90 7.14
C SER A 53 -10.57 17.14 5.84
N LEU A 54 -10.21 15.85 5.95
CA LEU A 54 -9.87 14.99 4.82
C LEU A 54 -11.11 14.50 4.05
N GLU A 55 -12.28 14.39 4.68
CA GLU A 55 -13.51 13.94 4.03
C GLU A 55 -14.35 15.10 3.50
N GLU A 56 -14.56 16.14 4.29
CA GLU A 56 -15.57 17.18 4.03
C GLU A 56 -15.01 18.61 4.03
N GLY A 57 -13.76 18.81 4.50
CA GLY A 57 -13.15 20.14 4.65
C GLY A 57 -12.20 20.58 3.54
N ASP A 58 -11.35 21.56 3.86
CA ASP A 58 -10.37 22.18 2.94
C ASP A 58 -9.33 21.20 2.38
N ALA A 59 -9.15 20.06 3.05
CA ALA A 59 -8.23 19.00 2.65
C ALA A 59 -8.93 17.86 1.89
N SER A 60 -10.20 18.03 1.49
CA SER A 60 -10.95 17.04 0.68
C SER A 60 -10.36 16.85 -0.73
N THR A 61 -9.74 17.90 -1.29
CA THR A 61 -9.06 17.86 -2.59
C THR A 61 -7.54 17.75 -2.44
N PRO A 62 -6.80 17.25 -3.46
CA PRO A 62 -5.34 17.18 -3.42
C PRO A 62 -4.71 18.55 -3.13
N SER A 63 -4.01 18.66 -2.00
CA SER A 63 -3.37 19.88 -1.53
C SER A 63 -2.23 19.56 -0.56
N SER A 64 -1.31 20.49 -0.34
CA SER A 64 -0.24 20.34 0.67
C SER A 64 -0.81 20.11 2.07
N LEU A 65 -1.98 20.69 2.37
CA LEU A 65 -2.73 20.47 3.60
C LEU A 65 -3.14 19.00 3.72
N ARG A 66 -3.78 18.44 2.68
CA ARG A 66 -4.18 17.04 2.63
C ARG A 66 -3.02 16.08 2.85
N LEU A 67 -1.89 16.32 2.17
CA LEU A 67 -0.69 15.51 2.35
C LEU A 67 -0.19 15.53 3.80
N ARG A 68 -0.22 16.71 4.44
CA ARG A 68 0.24 16.88 5.82
C ARG A 68 -0.71 16.23 6.83
N ILE A 69 -2.02 16.32 6.61
CA ILE A 69 -3.01 15.69 7.50
C ILE A 69 -2.97 14.17 7.37
N LEU A 70 -2.78 13.62 6.15
CA LEU A 70 -2.59 12.18 5.95
C LEU A 70 -1.34 11.64 6.66
N ASP A 71 -0.21 12.35 6.59
CA ASP A 71 1.00 12.00 7.34
C ASP A 71 0.76 12.02 8.86
N ALA A 72 0.11 13.09 9.35
CA ALA A 72 -0.24 13.23 10.77
C ALA A 72 -1.16 12.10 11.26
N ALA A 73 -2.24 11.81 10.52
CA ALA A 73 -3.15 10.72 10.84
C ALA A 73 -2.44 9.36 10.85
N SER A 74 -1.57 9.10 9.87
CA SER A 74 -0.77 7.87 9.81
C SER A 74 0.14 7.71 11.03
N ARG A 75 0.79 8.79 11.49
CA ARG A 75 1.59 8.80 12.72
C ARG A 75 0.75 8.47 13.94
N MET A 76 -0.46 9.05 14.06
CA MET A 76 -1.36 8.79 15.19
C MET A 76 -1.90 7.36 15.18
N ALA A 77 -2.28 6.84 14.00
CA ALA A 77 -2.71 5.45 13.83
C ALA A 77 -1.61 4.43 14.17
N SER A 78 -0.35 4.80 13.90
CA SER A 78 0.81 3.96 14.20
C SER A 78 1.04 3.72 15.71
N LEU A 79 0.38 4.48 16.59
CA LEU A 79 0.38 4.25 18.04
C LEU A 79 -0.41 3.01 18.46
N GLY A 80 -1.30 2.51 17.59
CA GLY A 80 -2.03 1.26 17.83
C GLY A 80 -3.18 1.36 18.83
N PHE A 81 -3.80 2.53 18.99
CA PHE A 81 -5.08 2.62 19.69
C PHE A 81 -6.20 2.15 18.76
N GLU A 82 -7.00 1.18 19.19
CA GLU A 82 -7.89 0.42 18.29
C GLU A 82 -8.86 1.31 17.49
N LYS A 83 -9.45 2.33 18.12
CA LYS A 83 -10.37 3.27 17.45
C LYS A 83 -9.65 4.10 16.39
N SER A 84 -8.61 4.84 16.80
CA SER A 84 -7.88 5.75 15.92
C SER A 84 -7.22 5.04 14.74
N TYR A 85 -6.66 3.85 14.98
CA TYR A 85 -6.12 2.97 13.97
C TYR A 85 -7.19 2.58 12.94
N ARG A 86 -8.36 2.08 13.38
CA ARG A 86 -9.43 1.62 12.47
C ARG A 86 -9.95 2.75 11.60
N GLU A 87 -10.26 3.90 12.20
CA GLU A 87 -10.80 5.06 11.48
C GLU A 87 -9.82 5.54 10.42
N THR A 88 -8.53 5.68 10.78
CA THR A 88 -7.49 6.13 9.85
C THR A 88 -7.27 5.14 8.71
N VAL A 89 -7.18 3.83 9.01
CA VAL A 89 -6.96 2.82 7.96
C VAL A 89 -8.13 2.76 6.98
N VAL A 90 -9.37 2.88 7.46
CA VAL A 90 -10.56 2.96 6.60
C VAL A 90 -10.51 4.19 5.71
N LEU A 91 -10.20 5.36 6.26
CA LEU A 91 -10.09 6.60 5.50
C LEU A 91 -8.98 6.50 4.43
N MET A 92 -7.79 6.02 4.79
CA MET A 92 -6.68 5.86 3.86
C MET A 92 -7.00 4.87 2.74
N THR A 93 -7.66 3.77 3.08
CA THR A 93 -8.13 2.76 2.11
C THR A 93 -9.08 3.37 1.10
N ARG A 94 -10.11 4.09 1.59
CA ARG A 94 -11.08 4.80 0.73
C ARG A 94 -10.40 5.85 -0.15
N SER A 95 -9.48 6.63 0.43
CA SER A 95 -8.70 7.62 -0.32
C SER A 95 -7.90 6.96 -1.44
N TYR A 96 -7.19 5.88 -1.13
CA TYR A 96 -6.37 5.15 -2.10
C TYR A 96 -7.20 4.62 -3.28
N LEU A 97 -8.33 3.95 -2.99
CA LEU A 97 -9.23 3.42 -4.00
C LEU A 97 -9.91 4.53 -4.83
N SER A 98 -10.27 5.66 -4.20
CA SER A 98 -10.82 6.81 -4.92
C SER A 98 -9.85 7.34 -5.98
N LYS A 99 -8.54 7.41 -5.68
CA LYS A 99 -7.53 7.81 -6.66
C LYS A 99 -7.38 6.81 -7.81
N LEU A 100 -7.63 5.51 -7.59
CA LEU A 100 -7.65 4.55 -8.70
C LEU A 100 -8.76 4.89 -9.68
N SER A 101 -9.93 5.29 -9.18
CA SER A 101 -11.09 5.59 -10.01
C SER A 101 -10.86 6.80 -10.94
N SER A 102 -10.11 7.82 -10.48
CA SER A 102 -9.91 9.09 -11.21
C SER A 102 -8.89 9.03 -12.35
N VAL A 103 -7.91 8.12 -12.33
CA VAL A 103 -6.76 8.11 -13.28
C VAL A 103 -7.15 7.74 -14.73
N GLY A 104 -8.38 7.27 -14.96
CA GLY A 104 -8.91 6.91 -16.30
C GLY A 104 -9.84 7.95 -16.95
N SER A 105 -10.15 9.07 -16.30
CA SER A 105 -10.93 10.15 -16.92
C SER A 105 -10.05 10.94 -17.91
N ALA A 106 -10.64 11.48 -18.97
CA ALA A 106 -9.96 12.29 -20.00
C ALA A 106 -9.24 13.55 -19.43
N GLU A 107 -9.41 13.85 -18.15
CA GLU A 107 -8.70 14.89 -17.37
C GLU A 107 -7.28 14.52 -16.91
N SER A 108 -6.82 13.29 -17.18
CA SER A 108 -5.52 12.75 -16.71
C SER A 108 -4.27 13.47 -17.25
N LYS A 109 -4.41 14.38 -18.23
CA LYS A 109 -3.26 15.08 -18.84
C LYS A 109 -2.68 16.21 -17.99
N THR A 110 -3.31 16.60 -16.89
CA THR A 110 -2.78 17.61 -15.95
C THR A 110 -3.19 17.31 -14.50
N LEU A 111 -2.80 16.15 -13.96
CA LEU A 111 -2.97 15.90 -12.52
C LEU A 111 -2.11 16.91 -11.73
N ALA A 112 -2.70 17.55 -10.72
CA ALA A 112 -1.96 18.39 -9.79
C ALA A 112 -0.82 17.58 -9.14
N PRO A 113 0.38 18.15 -8.96
CA PRO A 113 1.53 17.42 -8.41
C PRO A 113 1.21 16.77 -7.06
N GLU A 114 0.39 17.43 -6.23
CA GLU A 114 -0.06 16.92 -4.94
C GLU A 114 -0.90 15.65 -5.07
N ALA A 115 -1.70 15.49 -6.12
CA ALA A 115 -2.48 14.28 -6.35
C ALA A 115 -1.58 13.07 -6.67
N THR A 116 -0.48 13.33 -7.39
CA THR A 116 0.53 12.32 -7.68
C THR A 116 1.31 11.97 -6.42
N THR A 117 1.78 12.96 -5.66
CA THR A 117 2.47 12.77 -4.38
C THR A 117 1.60 12.02 -3.37
N GLU A 118 0.31 12.37 -3.25
CA GLU A 118 -0.62 11.69 -2.35
C GLU A 118 -0.67 10.18 -2.64
N ARG A 119 -0.79 9.82 -3.92
CA ARG A 119 -0.97 8.45 -4.39
C ARG A 119 0.32 7.63 -4.32
N VAL A 120 1.43 8.19 -4.80
CA VAL A 120 2.68 7.44 -5.00
C VAL A 120 3.54 7.45 -3.74
N GLU A 121 3.43 8.48 -2.91
CA GLU A 121 4.33 8.68 -1.77
C GLU A 121 3.56 8.70 -0.44
N THR A 122 2.65 9.65 -0.22
CA THR A 122 2.07 9.89 1.12
C THR A 122 1.23 8.72 1.63
N LEU A 123 0.26 8.22 0.84
CA LEU A 123 -0.58 7.10 1.25
C LEU A 123 0.24 5.81 1.43
N PRO A 124 1.09 5.38 0.46
CA PRO A 124 1.99 4.24 0.64
C PRO A 124 2.90 4.35 1.87
N ALA A 125 3.51 5.51 2.09
CA ALA A 125 4.36 5.76 3.26
C ALA A 125 3.57 5.66 4.57
N GLY A 126 2.33 6.17 4.59
CA GLY A 126 1.45 6.04 5.75
C GLY A 126 1.09 4.58 6.06
N PHE A 127 0.75 3.79 5.03
CA PHE A 127 0.48 2.36 5.22
C PHE A 127 1.72 1.62 5.77
N LEU A 128 2.90 1.91 5.24
CA LEU A 128 4.16 1.33 5.72
C LEU A 128 4.50 1.77 7.17
N LEU A 129 4.26 3.04 7.50
CA LEU A 129 4.49 3.55 8.85
C LEU A 129 3.62 2.82 9.89
N ILE A 130 2.34 2.61 9.58
CA ILE A 130 1.45 1.83 10.44
C ILE A 130 1.95 0.38 10.54
N ALA A 131 2.28 -0.25 9.42
CA ALA A 131 2.74 -1.65 9.39
C ALA A 131 3.99 -1.89 10.27
N SER A 132 4.94 -0.95 10.21
CA SER A 132 6.23 -1.05 10.90
C SER A 132 6.15 -0.77 12.41
N LYS A 133 5.16 -0.01 12.87
CA LYS A 133 5.05 0.40 14.28
C LYS A 133 3.99 -0.34 15.08
N LEU A 134 3.03 -1.00 14.43
CA LEU A 134 2.08 -1.84 15.14
C LEU A 134 2.79 -3.03 15.81
N ALA A 135 2.83 -3.00 17.14
CA ALA A 135 3.42 -4.06 17.96
C ALA A 135 2.39 -5.10 18.45
N ASN A 136 1.12 -4.70 18.61
CA ASN A 136 0.07 -5.57 19.13
C ASN A 136 -0.32 -6.65 18.11
N ALA A 137 -0.17 -7.94 18.47
CA ALA A 137 -0.43 -9.07 17.56
C ALA A 137 -1.87 -9.10 16.98
N LYS A 138 -2.88 -8.73 17.78
CA LYS A 138 -4.28 -8.65 17.31
C LYS A 138 -4.43 -7.58 16.24
N LEU A 139 -3.87 -6.39 16.46
CA LEU A 139 -3.92 -5.30 15.48
C LEU A 139 -3.08 -5.60 14.26
N ARG A 140 -1.91 -6.25 14.41
CA ARG A 140 -1.09 -6.70 13.28
C ARG A 140 -1.86 -7.68 12.40
N SER A 141 -2.58 -8.63 13.00
CA SER A 141 -3.41 -9.58 12.27
C SER A 141 -4.58 -8.91 11.53
N ASP A 142 -5.32 -8.00 12.20
CA ASP A 142 -6.39 -7.21 11.55
C ASP A 142 -5.82 -6.36 10.40
N TYR A 143 -4.67 -5.71 10.61
CA TYR A 143 -4.05 -4.86 9.61
C TYR A 143 -3.54 -5.64 8.40
N ARG A 144 -2.94 -6.81 8.63
CA ARG A 144 -2.54 -7.75 7.57
C ARG A 144 -3.73 -8.12 6.70
N HIS A 145 -4.85 -8.48 7.33
CA HIS A 145 -6.06 -8.83 6.59
C HIS A 145 -6.57 -7.66 5.75
N ARG A 146 -6.64 -6.45 6.33
CA ARG A 146 -7.06 -5.23 5.62
C ARG A 146 -6.15 -4.87 4.46
N LEU A 147 -4.83 -4.91 4.65
CA LEU A 147 -3.86 -4.61 3.59
C LEU A 147 -3.92 -5.62 2.46
N LEU A 148 -4.02 -6.92 2.77
CA LEU A 148 -4.17 -7.95 1.73
C LEU A 148 -5.51 -7.84 0.98
N SER A 149 -6.59 -7.46 1.67
CA SER A 149 -7.87 -7.15 1.05
C SER A 149 -7.76 -5.94 0.12
N LEU A 150 -7.14 -4.85 0.60
CA LEU A 150 -6.88 -3.66 -0.21
C LEU A 150 -6.09 -4.00 -1.48
N CYS A 151 -5.05 -4.84 -1.38
CA CYS A 151 -4.30 -5.30 -2.56
C CYS A 151 -5.18 -6.07 -3.56
N SER A 152 -6.15 -6.85 -3.08
CA SER A 152 -7.12 -7.54 -3.95
C SER A 152 -8.04 -6.53 -4.65
N ASP A 153 -8.58 -5.55 -3.92
CA ASP A 153 -9.45 -4.51 -4.47
C ASP A 153 -8.72 -3.62 -5.48
N VAL A 154 -7.48 -3.23 -5.17
CA VAL A 154 -6.59 -2.47 -6.06
C VAL A 154 -6.29 -3.28 -7.32
N GLY A 155 -5.95 -4.57 -7.17
CA GLY A 155 -5.67 -5.46 -8.28
C GLY A 155 -6.86 -5.60 -9.23
N LEU A 156 -8.05 -5.86 -8.67
CA LEU A 156 -9.29 -5.97 -9.44
C LEU A 156 -9.64 -4.66 -10.16
N ALA A 157 -9.56 -3.53 -9.44
CA ALA A 157 -9.84 -2.22 -10.01
C ALA A 157 -8.86 -1.86 -11.13
N ALA A 158 -7.58 -2.18 -10.97
CA ALA A 158 -6.56 -1.93 -11.99
C ALA A 158 -6.70 -2.84 -13.21
N GLU A 159 -7.05 -4.12 -13.02
CA GLU A 159 -7.31 -5.07 -14.12
C GLU A 159 -8.47 -4.62 -15.00
N SER A 160 -9.53 -4.07 -14.40
CA SER A 160 -10.70 -3.55 -15.12
C SER A 160 -10.38 -2.37 -16.05
N LYS A 161 -9.22 -1.72 -15.87
CA LYS A 161 -8.76 -0.57 -16.64
C LYS A 161 -7.63 -1.04 -17.58
N SER A 162 -7.93 -1.14 -18.88
CA SER A 162 -6.98 -1.61 -19.88
C SER A 162 -5.70 -0.74 -19.92
N GLY A 163 -4.59 -1.28 -19.42
CA GLY A 163 -3.26 -0.68 -19.56
C GLY A 163 -2.35 -0.93 -18.37
N ARG A 164 -1.04 -0.81 -18.62
CA ARG A 164 0.16 -0.99 -17.75
C ARG A 164 0.13 -0.35 -16.33
N SER A 165 -0.99 0.23 -15.90
CA SER A 165 -1.17 0.98 -14.66
C SER A 165 -1.22 0.14 -13.38
N GLY A 166 -1.48 -1.16 -13.45
CA GLY A 166 -1.63 -2.00 -12.25
C GLY A 166 -0.38 -2.07 -11.38
N ALA A 167 0.82 -2.07 -11.98
CA ALA A 167 2.07 -2.02 -11.23
C ALA A 167 2.23 -0.69 -10.47
N ASP A 168 1.81 0.43 -11.07
CA ASP A 168 1.90 1.77 -10.47
C ASP A 168 0.95 1.96 -9.27
N PHE A 169 -0.04 1.08 -9.11
CA PHE A 169 -0.99 1.10 -8.01
C PHE A 169 -0.69 0.01 -6.98
N LEU A 170 -0.40 -1.23 -7.39
CA LEU A 170 -0.14 -2.29 -6.44
C LEU A 170 1.29 -2.21 -5.87
N GLY A 171 2.27 -1.82 -6.71
CA GLY A 171 3.69 -1.75 -6.34
C GLY A 171 3.97 -0.95 -5.07
N PRO A 172 3.48 0.30 -4.94
CA PRO A 172 3.70 1.12 -3.75
C PRO A 172 3.19 0.51 -2.43
N LEU A 173 2.21 -0.39 -2.46
CA LEU A 173 1.67 -1.03 -1.26
C LEU A 173 2.52 -2.22 -0.76
N LEU A 174 3.32 -2.82 -1.64
CA LEU A 174 4.08 -4.04 -1.34
C LEU A 174 5.02 -3.91 -0.13
N PRO A 175 5.75 -2.79 0.08
CA PRO A 175 6.57 -2.63 1.28
C PRO A 175 5.78 -2.76 2.59
N ALA A 176 4.57 -2.19 2.65
CA ALA A 176 3.70 -2.28 3.83
C ALA A 176 3.18 -3.71 4.04
N VAL A 177 2.81 -4.40 2.96
CA VAL A 177 2.39 -5.81 3.02
C VAL A 177 3.54 -6.70 3.50
N ALA A 178 4.75 -6.50 2.97
CA ALA A 178 5.93 -7.25 3.37
C ALA A 178 6.27 -7.02 4.86
N GLU A 179 6.04 -5.81 5.36
CA GLU A 179 6.28 -5.45 6.75
C GLU A 179 5.26 -6.08 7.71
N ILE A 180 3.97 -6.03 7.37
CA ILE A 180 2.92 -6.60 8.25
C ILE A 180 2.87 -8.14 8.19
N CYS A 181 3.47 -8.75 7.17
CA CYS A 181 3.61 -10.20 7.05
C CYS A 181 4.93 -10.73 7.62
N SER A 182 5.83 -9.88 8.14
CA SER A 182 7.17 -10.29 8.60
C SER A 182 7.15 -11.26 9.80
N ASP A 183 6.12 -11.19 10.62
CA ASP A 183 5.88 -12.02 11.81
C ASP A 183 4.90 -13.18 11.54
N PHE A 184 4.47 -13.37 10.28
CA PHE A 184 3.51 -14.39 9.93
C PHE A 184 4.20 -15.72 9.69
N ASP A 185 3.84 -16.74 10.46
CA ASP A 185 4.40 -18.09 10.32
C ASP A 185 3.64 -18.88 9.22
N PRO A 186 4.29 -19.20 8.09
CA PRO A 186 3.66 -19.92 6.98
C PRO A 186 3.48 -21.43 7.27
N THR A 187 3.98 -21.94 8.39
CA THR A 187 3.95 -23.36 8.76
C THR A 187 2.75 -23.74 9.62
N LEU A 188 2.09 -22.76 10.23
CA LEU A 188 0.89 -22.96 11.04
C LEU A 188 -0.34 -23.23 10.16
N ASP A 189 -1.39 -23.78 10.76
CA ASP A 189 -2.68 -23.90 10.07
C ASP A 189 -3.27 -22.50 9.88
N VAL A 190 -3.38 -22.08 8.62
CA VAL A 190 -3.81 -20.73 8.24
C VAL A 190 -5.25 -20.76 7.78
N GLU A 191 -6.05 -19.82 8.27
CA GLU A 191 -7.44 -19.67 7.88
C GLU A 191 -7.61 -19.58 6.35
N PRO A 192 -8.56 -20.31 5.75
CA PRO A 192 -8.78 -20.32 4.30
C PRO A 192 -9.02 -18.93 3.68
N SER A 193 -9.61 -18.00 4.44
CA SER A 193 -9.85 -16.61 4.03
C SER A 193 -8.54 -15.86 3.78
N ILE A 194 -7.53 -16.02 4.64
CA ILE A 194 -6.20 -15.43 4.51
C ILE A 194 -5.43 -16.09 3.36
N LEU A 195 -5.52 -17.41 3.19
CA LEU A 195 -4.92 -18.11 2.06
C LEU A 195 -5.46 -17.59 0.71
N LYS A 196 -6.76 -17.34 0.63
CA LYS A 196 -7.38 -16.74 -0.56
C LYS A 196 -6.79 -15.37 -0.87
N LEU A 197 -6.57 -14.53 0.14
CA LEU A 197 -5.99 -13.21 -0.04
C LEU A 197 -4.53 -13.26 -0.49
N PHE A 198 -3.72 -14.18 0.04
CA PHE A 198 -2.37 -14.40 -0.48
C PHE A 198 -2.40 -14.87 -1.94
N ARG A 199 -3.30 -15.80 -2.31
CA ARG A 199 -3.47 -16.21 -3.71
C ARG A 199 -3.80 -15.02 -4.62
N ASN A 200 -4.71 -14.15 -4.20
CA ASN A 200 -5.05 -12.93 -4.96
C ASN A 200 -3.84 -12.01 -5.10
N LEU A 201 -3.10 -11.77 -4.02
CA LEU A 201 -1.90 -10.95 -4.05
C LEU A 201 -0.88 -11.51 -5.06
N TRP A 202 -0.59 -12.81 -5.00
CA TRP A 202 0.36 -13.45 -5.92
C TRP A 202 -0.12 -13.43 -7.38
N PHE A 203 -1.42 -13.60 -7.60
CA PHE A 203 -2.03 -13.44 -8.93
C PHE A 203 -1.74 -12.04 -9.49
N TYR A 204 -2.03 -10.97 -8.73
CA TYR A 204 -1.81 -9.60 -9.21
C TYR A 204 -0.32 -9.21 -9.30
N VAL A 205 0.53 -9.72 -8.40
CA VAL A 205 1.99 -9.55 -8.49
C VAL A 205 2.52 -10.14 -9.79
N ALA A 206 2.05 -11.33 -10.18
CA ALA A 206 2.41 -11.96 -11.44
C ALA A 206 1.81 -11.23 -12.64
N LEU A 207 0.51 -10.89 -12.59
CA LEU A 207 -0.21 -10.21 -13.66
C LEU A 207 0.44 -8.87 -14.02
N PHE A 208 0.89 -8.11 -13.02
CA PHE A 208 1.50 -6.80 -13.21
C PHE A 208 3.04 -6.83 -13.31
N GLY A 209 3.68 -8.00 -13.25
CA GLY A 209 5.12 -8.13 -13.39
C GLY A 209 5.94 -7.45 -12.28
N LEU A 210 5.44 -7.43 -11.04
CA LEU A 210 6.03 -6.67 -9.92
C LEU A 210 7.31 -7.29 -9.33
N ALA A 211 7.65 -8.52 -9.71
CA ALA A 211 8.86 -9.20 -9.30
C ALA A 211 9.44 -10.02 -10.44
N PRO A 212 10.77 -10.27 -10.44
CA PRO A 212 11.35 -11.19 -11.40
C PRO A 212 10.76 -12.60 -11.17
N PRO A 213 10.70 -13.45 -12.21
CA PRO A 213 10.38 -14.85 -12.04
C PRO A 213 11.31 -15.42 -10.96
N ILE A 214 10.75 -16.10 -9.96
CA ILE A 214 11.55 -16.76 -8.92
C ILE A 214 12.30 -17.92 -9.60
N GLN A 215 13.45 -17.61 -10.20
CA GLN A 215 14.39 -18.62 -10.64
C GLN A 215 14.98 -19.22 -9.38
N LYS A 216 14.56 -20.44 -9.06
CA LYS A 216 15.31 -21.28 -8.13
C LYS A 216 16.68 -21.51 -8.78
N ASN A 217 17.66 -20.68 -8.43
CA ASN A 217 19.06 -20.93 -8.71
C ASN A 217 19.46 -22.19 -7.93
N GLN A 218 19.21 -23.38 -8.51
CA GLN A 218 20.19 -24.43 -8.41
C GLN A 218 21.35 -23.99 -9.32
N PRO A 219 22.56 -23.74 -8.80
CA PRO A 219 23.72 -23.68 -9.66
C PRO A 219 23.93 -25.10 -10.21
N GLN A 220 23.31 -25.42 -11.34
CA GLN A 220 23.81 -26.50 -12.18
C GLN A 220 25.15 -26.03 -12.74
N ILE A 221 26.21 -26.31 -12.01
CA ILE A 221 27.53 -26.48 -12.60
C ILE A 221 27.39 -27.66 -13.56
N LYS A 222 27.07 -27.37 -14.82
CA LYS A 222 27.26 -28.31 -15.91
C LYS A 222 28.20 -27.67 -16.91
N SER A 223 29.43 -28.15 -16.81
CA SER A 223 30.54 -28.05 -17.73
C SER A 223 30.12 -27.97 -19.20
N VAL A 224 30.73 -27.02 -19.90
CA VAL A 224 30.76 -26.91 -21.35
C VAL A 224 31.11 -28.24 -21.98
N SER A 225 30.32 -28.68 -22.95
CA SER A 225 30.74 -29.63 -23.97
C SER A 225 30.03 -29.30 -25.28
N THR A 226 30.83 -28.92 -26.27
CA THR A 226 30.48 -28.67 -27.66
C THR A 226 29.96 -29.94 -28.33
N THR A 227 28.77 -29.87 -28.93
CA THR A 227 28.45 -30.55 -30.19
C THR A 227 27.17 -29.98 -30.79
N LEU A 228 27.28 -29.47 -32.02
CA LEU A 228 26.15 -29.20 -32.92
C LEU A 228 25.36 -30.50 -33.18
N ASN A 229 24.02 -30.43 -33.17
CA ASN A 229 23.16 -30.97 -34.22
C ASN A 229 21.66 -30.69 -33.95
N SER A 230 21.10 -29.81 -34.78
CA SER A 230 19.84 -29.91 -35.55
C SER A 230 18.55 -30.53 -34.96
N VAL A 231 17.49 -29.71 -35.06
CA VAL A 231 16.07 -30.03 -35.33
C VAL A 231 15.21 -30.51 -34.14
N GLY A 232 14.21 -29.67 -33.83
CA GLY A 232 13.12 -29.98 -32.90
C GLY A 232 12.77 -28.86 -31.91
N SER A 233 12.93 -27.58 -32.28
CA SER A 233 12.45 -26.47 -31.44
C SER A 233 10.92 -26.39 -31.56
N MET A 234 10.21 -27.19 -30.77
CA MET A 234 8.87 -26.79 -30.36
C MET A 234 9.06 -25.52 -29.55
N GLY A 235 8.67 -24.40 -30.14
CA GLY A 235 8.78 -23.09 -29.54
C GLY A 235 8.22 -23.14 -28.13
N ALA A 236 9.12 -23.06 -27.15
CA ALA A 236 8.76 -22.53 -25.86
C ALA A 236 8.14 -21.16 -26.18
N LEU A 237 6.82 -21.06 -26.02
CA LEU A 237 6.18 -19.79 -25.78
C LEU A 237 6.76 -19.29 -24.46
N ALA A 238 7.98 -18.76 -24.53
CA ALA A 238 8.45 -17.83 -23.54
C ALA A 238 7.39 -16.75 -23.55
N LEU A 239 6.54 -16.74 -22.52
CA LEU A 239 5.75 -15.58 -22.14
C LEU A 239 6.73 -14.42 -22.20
N GLN A 240 6.66 -13.68 -23.29
CA GLN A 240 7.56 -12.58 -23.59
C GLN A 240 7.23 -11.56 -22.51
N ALA A 241 7.99 -11.62 -21.41
CA ALA A 241 7.91 -10.65 -20.33
C ALA A 241 8.18 -9.31 -20.99
N VAL A 242 7.11 -8.55 -21.23
CA VAL A 242 7.14 -7.30 -21.94
C VAL A 242 7.95 -6.34 -21.07
N GLY A 243 9.24 -6.22 -21.38
CA GLY A 243 10.16 -5.27 -20.77
C GLY A 243 9.65 -3.86 -20.96
N GLY A 244 9.12 -3.30 -19.88
CA GLY A 244 8.78 -1.89 -19.74
C GLY A 244 9.75 -1.19 -18.78
N PRO A 245 9.64 0.14 -18.61
CA PRO A 245 10.57 0.98 -17.83
C PRO A 245 10.65 0.65 -16.32
N TYR A 246 9.86 -0.32 -15.85
CA TYR A 246 9.83 -0.82 -14.47
C TYR A 246 10.44 -2.22 -14.36
N MET A 247 11.60 -2.49 -14.97
CA MET A 247 12.32 -3.75 -14.79
C MET A 247 12.91 -3.85 -13.37
N TRP A 248 12.00 -3.86 -12.39
CA TRP A 248 12.12 -4.08 -10.96
C TRP A 248 12.58 -2.86 -10.18
N ASN A 249 11.62 -1.98 -9.82
CA ASN A 249 11.80 -1.11 -8.65
C ASN A 249 12.33 -1.98 -7.50
N THR A 250 13.54 -1.67 -7.03
CA THR A 250 14.29 -2.52 -6.09
C THR A 250 13.58 -2.69 -4.76
N GLN A 251 12.81 -1.70 -4.34
CA GLN A 251 12.02 -1.77 -3.11
C GLN A 251 10.82 -2.71 -3.29
N TRP A 252 10.14 -2.66 -4.44
CA TRP A 252 9.01 -3.53 -4.71
C TRP A 252 9.45 -4.99 -4.85
N SER A 253 10.54 -5.24 -5.60
CA SER A 253 11.06 -6.60 -5.76
C SER A 253 11.57 -7.19 -4.44
N ALA A 254 12.28 -6.41 -3.62
CA ALA A 254 12.70 -6.82 -2.28
C ALA A 254 11.50 -7.08 -1.36
N ALA A 255 10.44 -6.28 -1.46
CA ALA A 255 9.20 -6.51 -0.73
C ALA A 255 8.54 -7.83 -1.15
N VAL A 256 8.43 -8.13 -2.44
CA VAL A 256 7.89 -9.42 -2.92
C VAL A 256 8.73 -10.60 -2.43
N GLN A 257 10.06 -10.49 -2.43
CA GLN A 257 10.93 -11.54 -1.88
C GLN A 257 10.66 -11.79 -0.39
N ARG A 258 10.47 -10.74 0.42
CA ARG A 258 10.08 -10.89 1.83
C ARG A 258 8.69 -11.50 1.98
N ILE A 259 7.72 -11.09 1.16
CA ILE A 259 6.37 -11.67 1.16
C ILE A 259 6.43 -13.17 0.83
N ALA A 260 7.29 -13.59 -0.11
CA ALA A 260 7.47 -14.99 -0.47
C ALA A 260 7.90 -15.86 0.72
N GLN A 261 8.73 -15.32 1.62
CA GLN A 261 9.19 -16.04 2.81
C GLN A 261 8.06 -16.24 3.84
N GLY A 262 7.13 -15.28 3.93
CA GLY A 262 5.98 -15.36 4.84
C GLY A 262 4.69 -15.90 4.21
N THR A 263 4.70 -16.33 2.94
CA THR A 263 3.48 -16.85 2.28
C THR A 263 3.33 -18.34 2.58
N PRO A 264 2.18 -18.80 3.13
CA PRO A 264 1.90 -20.22 3.30
C PRO A 264 1.85 -20.99 1.97
N PRO A 265 1.98 -22.32 2.00
CA PRO A 265 1.70 -23.15 0.83
C PRO A 265 0.28 -22.89 0.28
N LEU A 266 0.20 -22.26 -0.89
CA LEU A 266 -1.08 -21.85 -1.48
C LEU A 266 -1.82 -22.97 -2.20
N VAL A 267 -1.17 -24.11 -2.42
CA VAL A 267 -1.81 -25.34 -2.90
C VAL A 267 -2.05 -26.19 -1.66
N SER A 268 -3.31 -26.60 -1.43
CA SER A 268 -3.59 -27.58 -0.37
C SER A 268 -2.71 -28.80 -0.63
N ARG A 269 -2.01 -29.29 0.39
CA ARG A 269 -1.54 -30.69 0.38
C ARG A 269 -2.79 -31.57 0.42
N SER A 270 -3.44 -31.73 -0.73
CA SER A 270 -4.46 -32.73 -0.90
C SER A 270 -3.73 -34.06 -1.05
N VAL A 271 -3.93 -34.95 -0.07
CA VAL A 271 -3.50 -36.35 0.03
C VAL A 271 -2.08 -36.58 0.55
N ILE A 272 -1.95 -36.56 1.89
CA ILE A 272 -1.24 -37.63 2.59
C ILE A 272 -2.32 -38.47 3.29
N MET A 273 -2.80 -39.50 2.60
CA MET A 273 -3.44 -40.70 3.13
C MET A 273 -3.34 -41.73 1.99
N LEU A 274 -2.90 -42.97 2.13
CA LEU A 274 -2.51 -43.82 3.26
C LEU A 274 -1.92 -45.09 2.62
N ALA A 275 -1.06 -45.78 3.37
CA ALA A 275 -0.56 -47.16 3.18
C ALA A 275 0.45 -47.43 2.06
#